data_AF-U6DGY0-F1
#
_entry.id   AF-U6DGY0-F1
#
_cell.length_a   1.000
_cell.length_b   1.000
_cell.length_c   1.000
_cell.angle_alpha   90.00
_cell.angle_beta   90.00
_cell.angle_gamma   90.00
#
_symmetry.space_group_name_H-M   'P 1'
#
loop_
_entity.id
_entity.type
_entity.pdbx_description
1 polymer ?
#
loop_
_entity_poly.entity_id
_entity_poly.type
_entity_poly.pdbx_seq_one_letter_code
_entity_poly.pdbx_strand_id
1 'polypeptide(L)'
;GPLLPLMEATLPGHRTMNPCPVWEQKSGCVYLFFICVRGHVTERQQVVSGRNAARLCFICSRDAGCSWSEVRDLTEEVIGTEVKRWATFAVGPGHGIQLQSGRLVIPAYAYYIPYWFFCFPLPCKAKPHSLMIYSDDLGATWHHGSLLKPMATVECEVAEVTGRAGDPVLYCSARTPNRCRAEAFSINRGECFQRPALSPQLCEPPHGCQGSVVSFRPMEILQGCQDPNGKDAPTGQQSPLLDSSPRLQQEAGPLSESWLLYSHPTSKKRRVNLGIYLNQTPLGAACWSRPWILHCGPCGYSDLAALEKEGLFGCLFECGTKRECEQIAFRLFTDREILSHMHEDCCSPGRSSEPTES
;
A
#
# COMPACT_ATOMS: atom_id res chain seq x y z
N GLY A 1 19.30 -14.43 10.54
CA GLY A 1 20.72 -14.52 10.15
C GLY A 1 21.36 -13.14 10.23
N PRO A 2 22.67 -13.01 9.99
CA PRO A 2 23.30 -11.69 9.88
C PRO A 2 22.71 -10.92 8.69
N LEU A 3 22.56 -9.60 8.84
CA LEU A 3 22.18 -8.72 7.73
C LEU A 3 23.36 -8.67 6.74
N LEU A 4 23.13 -9.16 5.52
CA LEU A 4 24.11 -9.08 4.44
C LEU A 4 23.76 -7.92 3.51
N PRO A 5 24.73 -7.08 3.11
CA PRO A 5 24.51 -6.06 2.10
C PRO A 5 24.13 -6.69 0.76
N LEU A 6 23.06 -6.18 0.14
CA LEU A 6 22.64 -6.56 -1.22
C LEU A 6 23.39 -5.70 -2.23
N MET A 7 24.55 -6.18 -2.69
CA MET A 7 25.47 -5.40 -3.51
C MET A 7 24.97 -5.25 -4.96
N GLU A 8 24.12 -6.15 -5.42
CA GLU A 8 23.47 -6.14 -6.74
C GLU A 8 22.58 -4.90 -6.92
N ALA A 9 22.01 -4.38 -5.82
CA ALA A 9 21.19 -3.18 -5.80
C ALA A 9 22.01 -1.88 -5.74
N THR A 10 23.14 -1.80 -6.45
CA THR A 10 24.01 -0.61 -6.42
C THR A 10 24.33 -0.08 -7.81
N LEU A 11 24.42 1.25 -7.92
CA LEU A 11 24.89 1.94 -9.12
C LEU A 11 26.13 2.77 -8.75
N PRO A 12 27.28 2.63 -9.46
CA PRO A 12 28.52 3.31 -9.09
C PRO A 12 28.34 4.83 -8.92
N GLY A 13 28.85 5.39 -7.82
CA GLY A 13 28.75 6.82 -7.51
C GLY A 13 27.36 7.30 -7.06
N HIS A 14 26.42 6.39 -6.80
CA HIS A 14 25.06 6.70 -6.34
C HIS A 14 24.76 6.08 -4.97
N ARG A 15 23.76 6.62 -4.29
CA ARG A 15 23.15 6.09 -3.07
C ARG A 15 21.83 5.42 -3.45
N THR A 16 21.66 4.17 -3.04
CA THR A 16 20.42 3.41 -3.21
C THR A 16 19.46 3.68 -2.06
N MET A 17 18.17 3.90 -2.36
CA MET A 17 17.12 4.11 -1.37
C MET A 17 15.73 3.76 -1.93
N ASN A 18 14.74 3.75 -1.03
CA ASN A 18 13.33 3.47 -1.31
C ASN A 18 13.09 2.12 -2.01
N PRO A 19 13.38 0.99 -1.34
CA PRO A 19 13.02 -0.32 -1.87
C PRO A 19 11.49 -0.42 -2.08
N CYS A 20 11.10 -0.97 -3.23
CA CYS A 20 9.71 -1.22 -3.59
C CYS A 20 9.57 -2.56 -4.33
N PRO A 21 9.44 -3.69 -3.60
CA PRO A 21 9.27 -5.00 -4.21
C PRO A 21 7.87 -5.18 -4.80
N VAL A 22 7.77 -5.91 -5.90
CA VAL A 22 6.52 -6.50 -6.42
C VAL A 22 6.77 -7.95 -6.80
N TRP A 23 5.81 -8.81 -6.46
CA TRP A 23 5.84 -10.23 -6.80
C TRP A 23 4.96 -10.49 -8.03
N GLU A 24 5.58 -11.00 -9.10
CA GLU A 24 4.90 -11.43 -10.32
C GLU A 24 4.54 -12.92 -10.17
N GLN A 25 3.26 -13.19 -9.99
CA GLN A 25 2.73 -14.50 -9.57
C GLN A 25 2.87 -15.59 -10.63
N LYS A 26 2.89 -15.27 -11.93
CA LYS A 26 2.87 -16.27 -13.01
C LYS A 26 4.23 -16.95 -13.17
N SER A 27 5.32 -16.19 -13.13
CA SER A 27 6.68 -16.70 -13.22
C SER A 27 7.35 -16.90 -11.85
N GLY A 28 6.76 -16.34 -10.79
CA GLY A 28 7.36 -16.31 -9.46
C GLY A 28 8.51 -15.29 -9.32
N CYS A 29 8.66 -14.40 -10.30
CA CYS A 29 9.72 -13.39 -10.31
C CYS A 29 9.42 -12.29 -9.28
N VAL A 30 10.40 -11.91 -8.48
CA VAL A 30 10.34 -10.74 -7.60
C VAL A 30 11.12 -9.62 -8.25
N TYR A 31 10.47 -8.50 -8.54
CA TYR A 31 11.14 -7.27 -8.97
C TYR A 31 11.31 -6.37 -7.75
N LEU A 32 12.53 -5.95 -7.46
CA LEU A 32 12.83 -4.97 -6.41
C LEU A 32 13.19 -3.65 -7.05
N PHE A 33 12.23 -2.73 -7.08
CA PHE A 33 12.45 -1.35 -7.53
C PHE A 33 13.13 -0.52 -6.44
N PHE A 34 13.92 0.45 -6.86
CA PHE A 34 14.55 1.43 -5.98
C PHE A 34 14.96 2.66 -6.78
N ILE A 35 15.40 3.71 -6.09
CA ILE A 35 16.09 4.83 -6.73
C ILE A 35 17.58 4.84 -6.39
N CYS A 36 18.38 5.28 -7.36
CA CYS A 36 19.79 5.60 -7.19
C CYS A 36 20.00 7.10 -7.36
N VAL A 37 20.41 7.81 -6.31
CA VAL A 37 20.67 9.25 -6.35
C VAL A 37 22.17 9.52 -6.32
N ARG A 38 22.69 10.38 -7.20
CA ARG A 38 24.12 10.72 -7.24
C ARG A 38 24.63 11.12 -5.85
N GLY A 39 25.72 10.52 -5.39
CA GLY A 39 26.03 10.42 -3.95
C GLY A 39 26.09 11.75 -3.18
N HIS A 40 26.66 12.79 -3.77
CA HIS A 40 26.81 14.13 -3.16
C HIS A 40 25.61 15.06 -3.39
N VAL A 41 24.55 14.58 -4.05
CA VAL A 41 23.37 15.37 -4.40
C VAL A 41 22.24 15.07 -3.43
N THR A 42 21.67 16.12 -2.85
CA THR A 42 20.51 16.07 -1.94
C THR A 42 19.21 16.34 -2.67
N GLU A 43 18.09 15.86 -2.15
CA GLU A 43 16.74 16.18 -2.65
C GLU A 43 16.53 17.70 -2.75
N ARG A 44 16.88 18.44 -1.69
CA ARG A 44 16.75 19.91 -1.66
C ARG A 44 17.52 20.59 -2.78
N GLN A 45 18.75 20.16 -3.09
CA GLN A 45 19.52 20.71 -4.20
C GLN A 45 18.84 20.45 -5.55
N GLN A 46 18.29 19.25 -5.74
CA GLN A 46 17.55 18.88 -6.96
C GLN A 46 16.29 19.72 -7.11
N VAL A 47 15.46 19.82 -6.06
CA VAL A 47 14.22 20.60 -6.04
C VAL A 47 14.47 22.09 -6.29
N VAL A 48 15.50 22.67 -5.66
CA VAL A 48 15.83 24.10 -5.81
C VAL A 48 16.45 24.41 -7.17
N SER A 49 17.29 23.53 -7.71
CA SER A 49 17.99 23.78 -8.99
C SER A 49 17.24 23.28 -10.22
N GLY A 50 16.28 22.37 -10.04
CA GLY A 50 15.59 21.65 -11.11
C GLY A 50 16.48 20.65 -11.85
N ARG A 51 17.67 20.35 -11.32
CA ARG A 51 18.61 19.41 -11.93
C ARG A 51 18.44 18.02 -11.34
N ASN A 52 17.79 17.15 -12.08
CA ASN A 52 17.58 15.76 -11.70
C ASN A 52 18.91 14.98 -11.67
N ALA A 53 19.10 14.20 -10.61
CA ALA A 53 20.22 13.31 -10.37
C ALA A 53 19.77 11.95 -9.80
N ALA A 54 18.48 11.62 -9.91
CA ALA A 54 17.88 10.35 -9.53
C ALA A 54 17.77 9.42 -10.74
N ARG A 55 17.95 8.12 -10.48
CA ARG A 55 17.77 7.03 -11.45
C ARG A 55 16.72 6.06 -10.93
N LEU A 56 15.81 5.65 -11.80
CA LEU A 56 14.87 4.56 -11.56
C LEU A 56 15.57 3.24 -11.88
N CYS A 57 15.68 2.34 -10.91
CA CYS A 57 16.36 1.08 -11.09
C CYS A 57 15.52 -0.08 -10.55
N PHE A 58 15.75 -1.28 -11.08
CA PHE A 58 15.34 -2.50 -10.40
C PHE A 58 16.39 -3.61 -10.55
N ILE A 59 16.29 -4.59 -9.66
CA ILE A 59 16.88 -5.93 -9.80
C ILE A 59 15.75 -6.97 -9.71
N CYS A 60 15.95 -8.15 -10.28
CA CYS A 60 14.96 -9.20 -10.22
C CYS A 60 15.53 -10.50 -9.66
N SER A 61 14.69 -11.26 -8.96
CA SER A 61 15.00 -12.59 -8.44
C SER A 61 14.03 -13.61 -9.03
N ARG A 62 14.55 -14.77 -9.44
CA ARG A 62 13.77 -15.91 -9.98
C ARG A 62 13.74 -17.11 -9.04
N ASP A 63 14.30 -16.96 -7.85
CA ASP A 63 14.51 -18.01 -6.84
C ASP A 63 14.05 -17.54 -5.45
N ALA A 64 12.91 -16.85 -5.41
CA ALA A 64 12.26 -16.36 -4.18
C ALA A 64 13.15 -15.43 -3.32
N GLY A 65 13.99 -14.61 -3.95
CA GLY A 65 14.85 -13.63 -3.29
C GLY A 65 16.21 -14.17 -2.85
N CYS A 66 16.58 -15.40 -3.22
CA CYS A 66 17.87 -16.00 -2.85
C CYS A 66 19.04 -15.40 -3.64
N SER A 67 18.84 -15.12 -4.93
CA SER A 67 19.80 -14.44 -5.80
C SER A 67 19.11 -13.37 -6.64
N TRP A 68 19.91 -12.41 -7.11
CA TRP A 68 19.43 -11.22 -7.79
C TRP A 68 20.19 -10.97 -9.09
N SER A 69 19.50 -10.44 -10.09
CA SER A 69 20.10 -10.02 -11.35
C SER A 69 21.01 -8.79 -11.17
N GLU A 70 21.77 -8.47 -12.21
CA GLU A 70 22.38 -7.15 -12.32
C GLU A 70 21.33 -6.02 -12.32
N VAL A 71 21.74 -4.82 -11.92
CA VAL A 71 20.90 -3.63 -11.89
C VAL A 71 20.51 -3.20 -13.30
N ARG A 72 19.21 -2.95 -13.52
CA ARG A 72 18.68 -2.36 -14.74
C ARG A 72 18.24 -0.92 -14.47
N ASP A 73 18.82 0.06 -15.17
CA ASP A 73 18.39 1.47 -15.14
C ASP A 73 17.26 1.68 -16.16
N LEU A 74 16.08 2.00 -15.65
CA LEU A 74 14.85 2.22 -16.42
C LEU A 74 14.56 3.70 -16.69
N THR A 75 15.42 4.62 -16.27
CA THR A 75 15.12 6.05 -16.28
C THR A 75 14.74 6.52 -17.68
N GLU A 76 15.51 6.15 -18.69
CA GLU A 76 15.27 6.61 -20.06
C GLU A 76 14.15 5.86 -20.76
N GLU A 77 13.94 4.58 -20.42
CA GLU A 77 12.88 3.74 -20.95
C GLU A 77 11.50 4.19 -20.44
N VAL A 78 11.38 4.45 -19.13
CA VAL A 78 10.10 4.74 -18.48
C VAL A 78 9.79 6.23 -18.50
N ILE A 79 10.75 7.07 -18.10
CA ILE A 79 10.54 8.52 -17.91
C ILE A 79 10.96 9.31 -19.15
N GLY A 80 12.05 8.88 -19.79
CA GLY A 80 12.58 9.48 -21.02
C GLY A 80 12.72 11.01 -20.92
N THR A 81 12.23 11.71 -21.94
CA THR A 81 12.39 13.18 -22.01
C THR A 81 11.67 13.95 -20.89
N GLU A 82 10.68 13.35 -20.22
CA GLU A 82 9.98 13.97 -19.09
C GLU A 82 10.87 14.18 -17.87
N VAL A 83 12.02 13.48 -17.78
CA VAL A 83 12.97 13.62 -16.66
C VAL A 83 13.43 15.07 -16.49
N LYS A 84 13.46 15.86 -17.58
CA LYS A 84 13.79 17.30 -17.56
C LYS A 84 12.72 18.17 -16.89
N ARG A 85 11.50 17.66 -16.77
CA ARG A 85 10.38 18.29 -16.07
C ARG A 85 10.27 17.84 -14.62
N TRP A 86 11.07 16.88 -14.18
CA TRP A 86 11.04 16.36 -12.81
C TRP A 86 12.32 16.76 -12.11
N ALA A 87 12.22 17.58 -11.07
CA ALA A 87 13.39 17.99 -10.29
C ALA A 87 14.06 16.77 -9.64
N THR A 88 13.27 15.82 -9.14
CA THR A 88 13.65 14.49 -8.68
C THR A 88 12.38 13.63 -8.60
N PHE A 89 12.51 12.34 -8.39
CA PHE A 89 11.40 11.39 -8.19
C PHE A 89 11.83 10.27 -7.24
N ALA A 90 10.87 9.49 -6.76
CA ALA A 90 11.13 8.22 -6.10
C ALA A 90 10.00 7.21 -6.34
N VAL A 91 10.28 5.93 -6.09
CA VAL A 91 9.28 4.86 -5.97
C VAL A 91 8.95 4.63 -4.49
N GLY A 92 7.76 4.05 -4.23
CA GLY A 92 7.25 3.72 -2.90
C GLY A 92 7.58 4.78 -1.84
N PRO A 93 8.29 4.42 -0.75
CA PRO A 93 8.71 3.05 -0.39
C PRO A 93 7.51 2.23 0.10
N GLY A 94 7.73 0.94 0.34
CA GLY A 94 6.67 -0.03 0.63
C GLY A 94 6.61 -1.08 -0.48
N HIS A 95 5.45 -1.65 -0.76
CA HIS A 95 5.30 -2.66 -1.82
C HIS A 95 4.59 -2.14 -3.08
N GLY A 96 4.87 -2.78 -4.22
CA GLY A 96 4.03 -2.75 -5.41
C GLY A 96 3.05 -3.94 -5.41
N ILE A 97 2.09 -3.93 -6.32
CA ILE A 97 1.05 -4.96 -6.43
C ILE A 97 0.94 -5.53 -7.83
N GLN A 98 0.46 -6.77 -7.94
CA GLN A 98 -0.06 -7.33 -9.18
C GLN A 98 -1.59 -7.32 -9.13
N LEU A 99 -2.21 -6.67 -10.10
CA LEU A 99 -3.66 -6.58 -10.22
C LEU A 99 -4.25 -7.92 -10.69
N GLN A 100 -5.56 -8.13 -10.49
CA GLN A 100 -6.29 -9.29 -11.05
C GLN A 100 -6.15 -9.42 -12.57
N SER A 101 -5.94 -8.29 -13.26
CA SER A 101 -5.68 -8.26 -14.71
C SER A 101 -4.30 -8.80 -15.12
N GLY A 102 -3.38 -9.03 -14.17
CA GLY A 102 -1.99 -9.40 -14.40
C GLY A 102 -1.03 -8.22 -14.47
N ARG A 103 -1.54 -6.97 -14.62
CA ARG A 103 -0.72 -5.75 -14.61
C ARG A 103 0.04 -5.60 -13.30
N LEU A 104 1.34 -5.32 -13.38
CA LEU A 104 2.18 -4.94 -12.24
C LEU A 104 2.08 -3.43 -12.04
N VAL A 105 2.02 -2.97 -10.79
CA VAL A 105 1.91 -1.56 -10.41
C VAL A 105 2.89 -1.24 -9.29
N ILE A 106 3.70 -0.21 -9.51
CA ILE A 106 4.69 0.34 -8.58
C ILE A 106 4.28 1.78 -8.24
N PRO A 107 3.94 2.09 -6.98
CA PRO A 107 3.67 3.47 -6.58
C PRO A 107 4.93 4.32 -6.68
N ALA A 108 4.78 5.58 -7.09
CA ALA A 108 5.87 6.52 -7.25
C ALA A 108 5.41 7.97 -7.04
N TYR A 109 6.35 8.91 -6.99
CA TYR A 109 6.07 10.34 -6.99
C TYR A 109 7.20 11.13 -7.65
N ALA A 110 6.85 12.30 -8.20
CA ALA A 110 7.80 13.20 -8.85
C ALA A 110 7.60 14.65 -8.40
N TYR A 111 8.71 15.38 -8.20
CA TYR A 111 8.70 16.83 -8.02
C TYR A 111 8.63 17.51 -9.39
N TYR A 112 7.42 17.70 -9.89
CA TYR A 112 7.15 18.26 -11.22
C TYR A 112 7.44 19.76 -11.27
N ILE A 113 8.14 20.22 -12.31
CA ILE A 113 8.47 21.63 -12.59
C ILE A 113 7.47 22.16 -13.63
N PRO A 114 6.45 22.93 -13.22
CA PRO A 114 5.37 23.33 -14.12
C PRO A 114 5.70 24.49 -15.06
N TYR A 115 6.68 25.31 -14.74
CA TYR A 115 6.96 26.55 -15.48
C TYR A 115 8.36 26.54 -16.06
N TRP A 116 8.45 26.97 -17.31
CA TRP A 116 9.68 27.21 -18.04
C TRP A 116 9.67 28.66 -18.52
N PHE A 117 10.78 29.36 -18.37
CA PHE A 117 11.00 30.65 -19.01
C PHE A 117 11.94 30.43 -20.19
N PHE A 118 11.41 30.57 -21.41
CA PHE A 118 12.06 30.09 -22.64
C PHE A 118 12.50 28.62 -22.52
N CYS A 119 13.82 28.36 -22.56
CA CYS A 119 14.42 27.01 -22.48
C CYS A 119 14.95 26.66 -21.08
N PHE A 120 14.70 27.50 -20.06
CA PHE A 120 15.20 27.28 -18.71
C PHE A 120 14.05 26.93 -17.75
N PRO A 121 14.18 25.85 -16.96
CA PRO A 121 13.20 25.53 -15.93
C PRO A 121 13.15 26.64 -14.87
N LEU A 122 11.96 26.90 -14.32
CA LEU A 122 11.78 27.74 -13.13
C LEU A 122 11.58 26.82 -11.91
N PRO A 123 12.65 26.28 -11.31
CA PRO A 123 12.60 25.20 -10.34
C PRO A 123 11.99 25.59 -8.99
N CYS A 124 11.98 26.88 -8.64
CA CYS A 124 11.45 27.40 -7.37
C CYS A 124 9.93 27.14 -7.15
N LYS A 125 9.26 26.51 -8.12
CA LYS A 125 7.84 26.14 -8.09
C LYS A 125 7.60 24.65 -8.30
N ALA A 126 8.62 23.80 -8.15
CA ALA A 126 8.45 22.36 -8.25
C ALA A 126 7.42 21.87 -7.22
N LYS A 127 6.47 21.05 -7.65
CA LYS A 127 5.40 20.50 -6.80
C LYS A 127 5.41 18.98 -6.86
N PRO A 128 5.36 18.29 -5.71
CA PRO A 128 5.34 16.84 -5.69
C PRO A 128 3.95 16.34 -6.06
N HIS A 129 3.90 15.32 -6.92
CA HIS A 129 2.70 14.56 -7.23
C HIS A 129 3.03 13.09 -7.34
N SER A 130 2.24 12.26 -6.67
CA SER A 130 2.26 10.80 -6.82
C SER A 130 1.85 10.39 -8.23
N LEU A 131 2.28 9.21 -8.69
CA LEU A 131 1.90 8.55 -9.94
C LEU A 131 2.11 7.04 -9.78
N MET A 132 1.78 6.27 -10.82
CA MET A 132 2.05 4.84 -10.86
C MET A 132 2.98 4.52 -12.02
N ILE A 133 3.93 3.62 -11.80
CA ILE A 133 4.68 2.94 -12.85
C ILE A 133 4.05 1.55 -13.02
N TYR A 134 3.86 1.07 -14.23
CA TYR A 134 3.16 -0.19 -14.48
C TYR A 134 3.73 -0.97 -15.67
N SER A 135 3.44 -2.26 -15.69
CA SER A 135 3.78 -3.18 -16.78
C SER A 135 2.60 -4.11 -17.07
N ASP A 136 2.24 -4.25 -18.34
CA ASP A 136 1.17 -5.14 -18.82
C ASP A 136 1.70 -6.47 -19.39
N ASP A 137 3.02 -6.62 -19.48
CA ASP A 137 3.69 -7.74 -20.13
C ASP A 137 4.65 -8.48 -19.17
N LEU A 138 4.23 -8.58 -17.90
CA LEU A 138 4.91 -9.32 -16.83
C LEU A 138 6.32 -8.77 -16.50
N GLY A 139 6.52 -7.47 -16.69
CA GLY A 139 7.75 -6.75 -16.35
C GLY A 139 8.76 -6.65 -17.50
N ALA A 140 8.38 -7.01 -18.74
CA ALA A 140 9.25 -6.87 -19.89
C ALA A 140 9.42 -5.40 -20.29
N THR A 141 8.32 -4.65 -20.39
CA THR A 141 8.28 -3.20 -20.61
C THR A 141 7.55 -2.48 -19.49
N TRP A 142 7.92 -1.22 -19.26
CA TRP A 142 7.38 -0.41 -18.17
C TRP A 142 6.96 0.98 -18.68
N HIS A 143 5.87 1.49 -18.12
CA HIS A 143 5.31 2.80 -18.43
C HIS A 143 4.97 3.55 -17.15
N HIS A 144 4.79 4.87 -17.22
CA HIS A 144 4.24 5.63 -16.10
C HIS A 144 2.89 6.25 -16.44
N GLY A 145 2.01 6.30 -15.44
CA GLY A 145 0.72 6.97 -15.51
C GLY A 145 0.84 8.49 -15.36
N SER A 146 -0.32 9.12 -15.29
CA SER A 146 -0.48 10.57 -15.07
C SER A 146 -0.21 10.95 -13.62
N LEU A 147 0.37 12.14 -13.42
CA LEU A 147 0.56 12.73 -12.09
C LEU A 147 -0.79 12.98 -11.38
N LEU A 148 -0.88 12.60 -10.10
CA LEU A 148 -2.01 12.80 -9.21
C LEU A 148 -2.18 14.28 -8.84
N LYS A 149 -2.78 15.03 -9.76
CA LYS A 149 -3.02 16.47 -9.65
C LYS A 149 -4.45 16.78 -9.18
N PRO A 150 -4.72 17.99 -8.65
CA PRO A 150 -3.80 19.12 -8.45
C PRO A 150 -3.16 19.17 -7.06
N MET A 151 -3.50 18.25 -6.16
CA MET A 151 -3.02 18.24 -4.78
C MET A 151 -1.54 17.85 -4.72
N ALA A 152 -0.80 18.46 -3.79
CA ALA A 152 0.58 18.05 -3.52
C ALA A 152 0.57 16.71 -2.76
N THR A 153 1.21 15.70 -3.35
CA THR A 153 1.28 14.33 -2.83
C THR A 153 2.69 13.76 -3.05
N VAL A 154 3.18 12.97 -2.08
CA VAL A 154 4.52 12.34 -2.11
C VAL A 154 4.40 10.82 -1.98
N GLU A 155 5.08 10.16 -1.04
CA GLU A 155 5.01 8.72 -0.85
C GLU A 155 3.54 8.23 -0.79
N CYS A 156 3.23 7.21 -1.57
CA CYS A 156 1.91 6.60 -1.64
C CYS A 156 2.01 5.09 -1.76
N GLU A 157 0.90 4.42 -1.45
CA GLU A 157 0.69 3.01 -1.74
C GLU A 157 -0.69 2.80 -2.38
N VAL A 158 -0.86 1.64 -3.01
CA VAL A 158 -2.07 1.29 -3.74
C VAL A 158 -2.56 -0.10 -3.40
N ALA A 159 -3.87 -0.30 -3.51
CA ALA A 159 -4.52 -1.59 -3.35
C ALA A 159 -5.66 -1.73 -4.36
N GLU A 160 -5.82 -2.91 -4.95
CA GLU A 160 -6.97 -3.20 -5.82
C GLU A 160 -8.17 -3.60 -4.97
N VAL A 161 -9.29 -2.92 -5.12
CA VAL A 161 -10.53 -3.19 -4.38
C VAL A 161 -11.66 -3.51 -5.32
N THR A 162 -12.47 -4.50 -4.95
CA THR A 162 -13.69 -4.87 -5.66
C THR A 162 -14.89 -4.66 -4.74
N GLY A 163 -15.86 -3.84 -5.15
CA GLY A 163 -17.14 -3.69 -4.44
C GLY A 163 -18.24 -4.60 -5.00
N ARG A 164 -19.47 -4.47 -4.48
CA ARG A 164 -20.67 -5.19 -4.95
C ARG A 164 -20.90 -5.17 -6.46
N ALA A 165 -20.54 -4.09 -7.14
CA ALA A 165 -20.72 -3.95 -8.60
C ALA A 165 -19.75 -4.84 -9.41
N GLY A 166 -18.75 -5.45 -8.78
CA GLY A 166 -17.82 -6.41 -9.38
C GLY A 166 -16.62 -5.82 -10.12
N ASP A 167 -16.69 -4.57 -10.58
CA ASP A 167 -15.56 -3.94 -11.28
C ASP A 167 -14.43 -3.56 -10.30
N PRO A 168 -13.18 -4.02 -10.56
CA PRO A 168 -12.04 -3.66 -9.73
C PRO A 168 -11.64 -2.20 -9.93
N VAL A 169 -11.35 -1.53 -8.83
CA VAL A 169 -10.87 -0.14 -8.79
C VAL A 169 -9.54 -0.11 -8.06
N LEU A 170 -8.57 0.62 -8.59
CA LEU A 170 -7.30 0.84 -7.90
C LEU A 170 -7.44 2.01 -6.94
N TYR A 171 -7.36 1.72 -5.64
CA TYR A 171 -7.30 2.71 -4.56
C TYR A 171 -5.85 3.18 -4.35
N CYS A 172 -5.65 4.46 -4.07
CA CYS A 172 -4.37 5.05 -3.72
C CYS A 172 -4.49 5.88 -2.44
N SER A 173 -3.60 5.65 -1.47
CA SER A 173 -3.41 6.48 -0.27
C SER A 173 -2.06 7.19 -0.34
N ALA A 174 -2.07 8.52 -0.42
CA ALA A 174 -0.87 9.34 -0.56
C ALA A 174 -0.64 10.27 0.63
N ARG A 175 0.63 10.43 1.01
CA ARG A 175 1.07 11.39 2.02
C ARG A 175 0.88 12.81 1.52
N THR A 176 0.42 13.69 2.40
CA THR A 176 0.20 15.11 2.09
C THR A 176 0.76 16.01 3.19
N PRO A 177 1.04 17.30 2.89
CA PRO A 177 1.32 18.30 3.91
C PRO A 177 0.06 18.75 4.68
N ASN A 178 -1.14 18.28 4.30
CA ASN A 178 -2.44 18.79 4.77
C ASN A 178 -2.94 18.10 6.07
N ARG A 179 -2.04 17.54 6.88
CA ARG A 179 -2.35 16.90 8.18
C ARG A 179 -3.29 15.69 8.11
N CYS A 180 -3.55 15.17 6.91
CA CYS A 180 -4.28 13.93 6.66
C CYS A 180 -3.88 13.32 5.30
N ARG A 181 -4.23 12.05 5.08
CA ARG A 181 -3.96 11.35 3.81
C ARG A 181 -4.81 11.90 2.68
N ALA A 182 -4.32 11.80 1.46
CA ALA A 182 -5.10 11.95 0.24
C ALA A 182 -5.48 10.57 -0.29
N GLU A 183 -6.75 10.40 -0.63
CA GLU A 183 -7.28 9.18 -1.23
C GLU A 183 -7.71 9.48 -2.67
N ALA A 184 -7.42 8.56 -3.58
CA ALA A 184 -7.81 8.65 -4.97
C ALA A 184 -8.11 7.28 -5.57
N PHE A 185 -8.96 7.26 -6.60
CA PHE A 185 -9.41 6.03 -7.24
C PHE A 185 -9.10 6.07 -8.74
N SER A 186 -8.70 4.94 -9.31
CA SER A 186 -8.46 4.75 -10.74
C SER A 186 -9.27 3.59 -11.28
N ILE A 187 -10.05 3.85 -12.33
CA ILE A 187 -10.83 2.84 -13.07
C ILE A 187 -10.06 2.28 -14.29
N ASN A 188 -8.89 2.85 -14.60
CA ASN A 188 -8.00 2.41 -15.67
C ASN A 188 -6.66 1.93 -15.10
N ARG A 189 -6.73 1.23 -13.96
CA ARG A 189 -5.62 0.43 -13.42
C ARG A 189 -4.31 1.22 -13.27
N GLY A 190 -4.41 2.45 -12.77
CA GLY A 190 -3.27 3.30 -12.41
C GLY A 190 -2.77 4.25 -13.50
N GLU A 191 -3.34 4.23 -14.70
CA GLU A 191 -2.97 5.16 -15.78
C GLU A 191 -3.35 6.61 -15.45
N CYS A 192 -4.54 6.82 -14.88
CA CYS A 192 -4.89 8.10 -14.28
C CYS A 192 -5.81 7.90 -13.07
N PHE A 193 -5.86 8.90 -12.20
CA PHE A 193 -6.69 8.89 -11.01
C PHE A 193 -7.71 10.01 -11.07
N GLN A 194 -8.85 9.76 -10.44
CA GLN A 194 -9.80 10.82 -10.12
C GLN A 194 -9.16 11.85 -9.19
N ARG A 195 -9.81 13.01 -9.04
CA ARG A 195 -9.31 14.09 -8.19
C ARG A 195 -9.13 13.57 -6.76
N PRO A 196 -7.94 13.71 -6.14
CA PRO A 196 -7.71 13.24 -4.79
C PRO A 196 -8.57 14.01 -3.78
N ALA A 197 -9.13 13.29 -2.81
CA ALA A 197 -9.87 13.82 -1.67
C ALA A 197 -9.05 13.64 -0.38
N LEU A 198 -9.17 14.57 0.56
CA LEU A 198 -8.54 14.43 1.87
C LEU A 198 -9.35 13.48 2.74
N SER A 199 -8.67 12.64 3.52
CA SER A 199 -9.27 11.66 4.43
C SER A 199 -9.05 12.03 5.90
N PRO A 200 -10.00 12.72 6.56
CA PRO A 200 -9.80 13.24 7.92
C PRO A 200 -9.61 12.15 8.99
N GLN A 201 -10.05 10.92 8.70
CA GLN A 201 -9.90 9.75 9.58
C GLN A 201 -8.47 9.20 9.59
N LEU A 202 -7.71 9.41 8.51
CA LEU A 202 -6.31 9.04 8.40
C LEU A 202 -5.43 10.28 8.60
N CYS A 203 -5.05 10.53 9.84
CA CYS A 203 -4.31 11.74 10.20
C CYS A 203 -2.83 11.69 9.78
N GLU A 204 -2.20 12.85 9.65
CA GLU A 204 -0.76 12.99 9.37
C GLU A 204 -0.08 13.91 10.41
N PRO A 205 1.11 13.55 10.93
CA PRO A 205 1.92 14.45 11.73
C PRO A 205 2.38 15.68 10.91
N PRO A 206 2.92 16.75 11.52
CA PRO A 206 3.23 18.01 10.82
C PRO A 206 4.18 17.86 9.64
N HIS A 207 5.11 16.92 9.71
CA HIS A 207 6.05 16.61 8.63
C HIS A 207 5.62 15.40 7.79
N GLY A 208 4.43 14.85 8.03
CA GLY A 208 3.91 13.63 7.43
C GLY A 208 4.72 12.37 7.74
N CYS A 209 4.20 11.21 7.33
CA CYS A 209 4.84 9.91 7.39
C CYS A 209 4.38 9.04 6.19
N GLN A 210 5.23 8.14 5.73
CA GLN A 210 4.72 7.05 4.87
C GLN A 210 3.83 6.14 5.73
N GLY A 211 2.86 5.51 5.08
CA GLY A 211 1.99 4.49 5.63
C GLY A 211 1.62 3.50 4.53
N SER A 212 1.14 2.32 4.92
CA SER A 212 0.93 1.21 4.00
C SER A 212 -0.52 0.78 3.92
N VAL A 213 -0.94 0.31 2.74
CA VAL A 213 -2.29 -0.19 2.50
C VAL A 213 -2.25 -1.54 1.77
N VAL A 214 -3.07 -2.49 2.22
CA VAL A 214 -3.35 -3.74 1.50
C VAL A 214 -4.86 -3.94 1.40
N SER A 215 -5.31 -4.59 0.33
CA SER A 215 -6.66 -5.13 0.25
C SER A 215 -6.67 -6.59 0.67
N PHE A 216 -7.82 -7.05 1.15
CA PHE A 216 -8.08 -8.47 1.40
C PHE A 216 -9.58 -8.74 1.31
N ARG A 217 -9.97 -10.00 1.10
CA ARG A 217 -11.36 -10.42 1.23
C ARG A 217 -11.57 -11.09 2.58
N PRO A 218 -12.57 -10.69 3.37
CA PRO A 218 -12.87 -11.38 4.60
C PRO A 218 -13.25 -12.83 4.27
N MET A 219 -12.70 -13.78 5.02
CA MET A 219 -13.16 -15.15 4.93
C MET A 219 -14.64 -15.18 5.33
N GLU A 220 -15.49 -15.81 4.52
CA GLU A 220 -16.84 -16.12 4.93
C GLU A 220 -16.72 -16.94 6.22
N ILE A 221 -17.02 -16.31 7.35
CA ILE A 221 -17.32 -17.04 8.57
C ILE A 221 -18.60 -17.79 8.19
N LEU A 222 -18.47 -19.06 7.81
CA LEU A 222 -19.57 -20.01 7.83
C LEU A 222 -20.12 -19.97 9.25
N GLN A 223 -21.08 -19.08 9.49
CA GLN A 223 -21.85 -19.01 10.72
C GLN A 223 -22.75 -20.25 10.73
N GLY A 224 -22.16 -21.38 11.10
CA GLY A 224 -22.86 -22.52 11.66
C GLY A 224 -23.35 -22.18 13.05
N CYS A 225 -24.23 -21.19 13.18
CA CYS A 225 -25.11 -21.08 14.34
C CYS A 225 -26.38 -21.88 13.99
N GLN A 226 -26.29 -23.21 14.06
CA GLN A 226 -27.50 -23.98 14.24
C GLN A 226 -27.96 -23.78 15.68
N ASP A 227 -29.16 -23.21 15.84
CA ASP A 227 -29.89 -23.18 17.10
C ASP A 227 -29.92 -24.58 17.74
N PRO A 228 -29.54 -24.74 19.02
CA PRO A 228 -29.65 -26.02 19.72
C PRO A 228 -31.09 -26.38 20.14
N ASN A 229 -32.12 -25.69 19.62
CA ASN A 229 -33.48 -25.82 20.14
C ASN A 229 -34.47 -26.31 19.08
N GLY A 230 -34.28 -27.55 18.65
CA GLY A 230 -35.27 -28.32 17.89
C GLY A 230 -35.62 -29.59 18.66
N LYS A 231 -36.80 -29.61 19.30
CA LYS A 231 -37.37 -30.73 20.05
C LYS A 231 -37.56 -32.00 19.20
N ASP A 232 -37.50 -33.13 19.90
CA ASP A 232 -37.65 -34.51 19.44
C ASP A 232 -38.91 -34.85 18.60
N ALA A 233 -38.66 -35.62 17.51
CA ALA A 233 -39.25 -36.91 17.10
C ALA A 233 -40.74 -37.02 16.63
N PRO A 234 -41.19 -38.13 15.96
CA PRO A 234 -40.50 -39.05 15.01
C PRO A 234 -41.36 -39.51 13.78
N THR A 235 -40.75 -40.37 12.93
CA THR A 235 -41.29 -41.60 12.26
C THR A 235 -41.45 -41.63 10.73
N GLY A 236 -40.85 -42.64 10.08
CA GLY A 236 -41.45 -43.35 8.91
C GLY A 236 -40.58 -43.58 7.66
N GLN A 237 -40.09 -44.83 7.46
CA GLN A 237 -39.97 -45.67 6.22
C GLN A 237 -39.73 -44.99 4.84
N GLN A 238 -38.97 -45.44 3.83
CA GLN A 238 -38.32 -46.68 3.36
C GLN A 238 -37.49 -46.26 2.09
N SER A 239 -36.42 -46.99 1.73
CA SER A 239 -35.58 -46.77 0.51
C SER A 239 -36.21 -47.39 -0.78
N PRO A 240 -35.55 -47.48 -1.97
CA PRO A 240 -34.60 -46.60 -2.71
C PRO A 240 -35.05 -46.38 -4.20
N LEU A 241 -34.32 -45.57 -5.01
CA LEU A 241 -33.89 -45.83 -6.42
C LEU A 241 -33.62 -44.54 -7.25
N LEU A 242 -32.54 -44.62 -8.03
CA LEU A 242 -32.03 -43.80 -9.16
C LEU A 242 -32.72 -42.46 -9.52
N ASP A 243 -31.92 -41.39 -9.62
CA ASP A 243 -31.71 -40.73 -10.92
C ASP A 243 -30.46 -39.83 -10.97
N SER A 244 -29.78 -39.92 -12.10
CA SER A 244 -28.78 -39.08 -12.76
C SER A 244 -28.57 -37.66 -12.21
N SER A 245 -27.37 -37.34 -11.71
CA SER A 245 -26.96 -35.94 -11.46
C SER A 245 -26.22 -35.37 -12.68
N PRO A 246 -26.68 -34.27 -13.29
CA PRO A 246 -25.84 -33.46 -14.16
C PRO A 246 -24.84 -32.69 -13.30
N ARG A 247 -23.65 -32.49 -13.84
CA ARG A 247 -22.59 -31.66 -13.28
C ARG A 247 -23.16 -30.28 -12.95
N LEU A 248 -23.27 -29.96 -11.66
CA LEU A 248 -23.49 -28.59 -11.23
C LEU A 248 -22.26 -27.78 -11.64
N GLN A 249 -22.47 -26.95 -12.67
CA GLN A 249 -21.69 -25.75 -12.88
C GLN A 249 -21.63 -25.00 -11.55
N GLN A 250 -20.41 -24.78 -11.09
CA GLN A 250 -20.11 -23.92 -9.97
C GLN A 250 -20.48 -22.50 -10.40
N GLU A 251 -21.74 -22.11 -10.15
CA GLU A 251 -22.17 -20.73 -10.23
C GLU A 251 -21.24 -19.92 -9.31
N ALA A 252 -20.56 -18.94 -9.89
CA ALA A 252 -19.76 -18.00 -9.15
C ALA A 252 -20.69 -17.31 -8.14
N GLY A 253 -20.50 -17.63 -6.85
CA GLY A 253 -21.17 -16.91 -5.77
C GLY A 253 -20.93 -15.41 -5.90
N PRO A 254 -21.77 -14.56 -5.27
CA PRO A 254 -21.57 -13.12 -5.29
C PRO A 254 -20.13 -12.79 -4.90
N LEU A 255 -19.41 -12.06 -5.75
CA LEU A 255 -18.03 -11.66 -5.50
C LEU A 255 -17.97 -10.95 -4.13
N SER A 256 -17.29 -11.57 -3.17
CA SER A 256 -17.12 -10.99 -1.83
C SER A 256 -16.38 -9.66 -1.94
N GLU A 257 -16.94 -8.64 -1.29
CA GLU A 257 -16.39 -7.29 -1.28
C GLU A 257 -14.99 -7.30 -0.65
N SER A 258 -14.06 -6.58 -1.26
CA SER A 258 -12.73 -6.38 -0.69
C SER A 258 -12.78 -5.34 0.41
N TRP A 259 -12.04 -5.57 1.48
CA TRP A 259 -11.77 -4.61 2.54
C TRP A 259 -10.36 -4.04 2.37
N LEU A 260 -10.10 -2.90 3.01
CA LEU A 260 -8.77 -2.31 3.10
C LEU A 260 -8.27 -2.35 4.54
N LEU A 261 -6.98 -2.65 4.68
CA LEU A 261 -6.23 -2.49 5.90
C LEU A 261 -5.16 -1.43 5.69
N TYR A 262 -4.99 -0.52 6.65
CA TYR A 262 -4.00 0.56 6.57
C TYR A 262 -3.19 0.67 7.85
N SER A 263 -1.88 0.85 7.74
CA SER A 263 -0.98 1.06 8.88
C SER A 263 -0.32 2.44 8.83
N HIS A 264 -0.37 3.17 9.96
CA HIS A 264 0.23 4.50 10.06
C HIS A 264 0.32 4.99 11.53
N PRO A 265 1.27 5.88 11.87
CA PRO A 265 1.26 6.56 13.17
C PRO A 265 -0.06 7.30 13.45
N THR A 266 -0.62 7.13 14.64
CA THR A 266 -1.97 7.62 14.98
C THR A 266 -1.99 9.05 15.53
N SER A 267 -0.83 9.60 15.90
CA SER A 267 -0.72 10.93 16.50
C SER A 267 -0.64 12.06 15.47
N LYS A 268 -1.50 13.07 15.62
CA LYS A 268 -1.51 14.30 14.82
C LYS A 268 -0.28 15.20 15.04
N LYS A 269 0.55 14.90 16.04
CA LYS A 269 1.69 15.75 16.45
C LYS A 269 3.04 15.11 16.17
N ARG A 270 3.16 13.79 16.31
CA ARG A 270 4.43 13.08 16.25
C ARG A 270 4.24 11.70 15.62
N ARG A 271 5.33 11.14 15.10
CA ARG A 271 5.44 9.77 14.61
C ARG A 271 5.49 8.80 15.79
N VAL A 272 4.33 8.53 16.38
CA VAL A 272 4.16 7.63 17.54
C VAL A 272 2.84 6.86 17.44
N ASN A 273 2.80 5.72 18.13
CA ASN A 273 1.67 4.82 18.25
C ASN A 273 1.18 4.31 16.89
N LEU A 274 1.79 3.24 16.38
CA LEU A 274 1.45 2.65 15.09
C LEU A 274 0.07 2.01 15.19
N GLY A 275 -0.85 2.46 14.35
CA GLY A 275 -2.23 2.00 14.32
C GLY A 275 -2.54 1.21 13.07
N ILE A 276 -3.44 0.22 13.22
CA ILE A 276 -4.06 -0.53 12.15
C ILE A 276 -5.50 -0.05 12.01
N TYR A 277 -5.85 0.43 10.82
CA TYR A 277 -7.16 0.93 10.46
C TYR A 277 -7.80 -0.06 9.48
N LEU A 278 -9.10 -0.30 9.65
CA LEU A 278 -9.90 -1.14 8.76
C LEU A 278 -10.92 -0.27 8.01
N ASN A 279 -11.13 -0.56 6.73
CA ASN A 279 -12.23 -0.01 5.96
C ASN A 279 -12.95 -1.15 5.23
N GLN A 280 -14.18 -1.43 5.66
CA GLN A 280 -15.00 -2.54 5.16
C GLN A 280 -15.78 -2.16 3.89
N THR A 281 -15.83 -0.88 3.55
CA THR A 281 -16.56 -0.35 2.39
C THR A 281 -15.66 0.67 1.67
N PRO A 282 -14.56 0.22 1.03
CA PRO A 282 -13.51 1.11 0.54
C PRO A 282 -13.94 2.02 -0.63
N LEU A 283 -15.02 1.67 -1.32
CA LEU A 283 -15.65 2.51 -2.35
C LEU A 283 -16.71 3.48 -1.77
N GLY A 284 -17.02 3.36 -0.48
CA GLY A 284 -17.87 4.29 0.25
C GLY A 284 -17.09 5.50 0.78
N ALA A 285 -17.81 6.55 1.18
CA ALA A 285 -17.19 7.76 1.70
C ALA A 285 -16.80 7.61 3.18
N ALA A 286 -15.53 7.85 3.51
CA ALA A 286 -15.03 8.03 4.88
C ALA A 286 -15.40 6.91 5.87
N CYS A 287 -14.99 5.68 5.55
CA CYS A 287 -15.35 4.47 6.31
C CYS A 287 -14.17 3.85 7.07
N TRP A 288 -13.15 4.64 7.42
CA TRP A 288 -12.04 4.12 8.24
C TRP A 288 -12.46 4.00 9.70
N SER A 289 -12.11 2.87 10.28
CA SER A 289 -12.31 2.58 11.70
C SER A 289 -11.44 3.46 12.62
N ARG A 290 -11.67 3.35 13.93
CA ARG A 290 -10.63 3.73 14.91
C ARG A 290 -9.43 2.78 14.78
N PRO A 291 -8.21 3.27 15.04
CA PRO A 291 -7.02 2.43 14.92
C PRO A 291 -6.90 1.48 16.11
N TRP A 292 -6.64 0.21 15.82
CA TRP A 292 -6.05 -0.71 16.79
C TRP A 292 -4.55 -0.41 16.92
N ILE A 293 -4.06 -0.15 18.14
CA ILE A 293 -2.64 0.17 18.36
C ILE A 293 -1.80 -1.10 18.34
N LEU A 294 -1.09 -1.32 17.23
CA LEU A 294 -0.16 -2.43 17.06
C LEU A 294 1.15 -2.23 17.82
N HIS A 295 1.58 -0.97 17.97
CA HIS A 295 2.81 -0.63 18.70
C HIS A 295 2.69 0.73 19.40
N CYS A 296 2.92 0.76 20.72
CA CYS A 296 2.99 1.99 21.50
C CYS A 296 4.40 2.58 21.50
N GLY A 297 4.53 3.89 21.33
CA GLY A 297 5.82 4.60 21.34
C GLY A 297 6.27 5.11 19.97
N PRO A 298 7.53 5.54 19.82
CA PRO A 298 8.11 6.02 18.56
C PRO A 298 7.97 4.99 17.42
N CYS A 299 7.33 5.38 16.33
CA CYS A 299 7.14 4.55 15.15
C CYS A 299 7.10 5.40 13.88
N GLY A 300 7.68 4.91 12.79
CA GLY A 300 7.84 5.65 11.53
C GLY A 300 7.12 4.97 10.38
N TYR A 301 7.87 4.72 9.31
CA TYR A 301 7.38 4.08 8.08
C TYR A 301 6.95 2.65 8.39
N SER A 302 6.01 2.13 7.61
CA SER A 302 5.48 0.78 7.76
C SER A 302 5.11 0.19 6.40
N ASP A 303 5.22 -1.12 6.25
CA ASP A 303 4.82 -1.87 5.05
C ASP A 303 4.03 -3.12 5.47
N LEU A 304 2.85 -3.31 4.88
CA LEU A 304 1.94 -4.43 5.14
C LEU A 304 2.08 -5.50 4.05
N ALA A 305 1.89 -6.75 4.45
CA ALA A 305 1.71 -7.87 3.53
C ALA A 305 0.53 -8.73 3.99
N ALA A 306 -0.32 -9.15 3.05
CA ALA A 306 -1.49 -9.98 3.33
C ALA A 306 -1.31 -11.40 2.76
N LEU A 307 -1.50 -12.39 3.61
CA LEU A 307 -1.71 -13.79 3.22
C LEU A 307 -3.21 -14.08 3.30
N GLU A 308 -3.96 -13.58 2.31
CA GLU A 308 -5.43 -13.55 2.34
C GLU A 308 -6.06 -14.91 2.66
N LYS A 309 -5.53 -15.99 2.07
CA LYS A 309 -6.05 -17.36 2.25
C LYS A 309 -5.92 -17.89 3.68
N GLU A 310 -5.02 -17.32 4.47
CA GLU A 310 -4.74 -17.72 5.85
C GLU A 310 -5.32 -16.72 6.86
N GLY A 311 -5.90 -15.61 6.40
CA GLY A 311 -6.36 -14.51 7.26
C GLY A 311 -5.21 -13.88 8.07
N LEU A 312 -3.98 -13.99 7.57
CA LEU A 312 -2.75 -13.59 8.26
C LEU A 312 -2.13 -12.35 7.60
N PHE A 313 -1.69 -11.41 8.43
CA PHE A 313 -1.07 -10.17 7.99
C PHE A 313 0.29 -10.00 8.66
N GLY A 314 1.26 -9.52 7.88
CA GLY A 314 2.55 -9.08 8.38
C GLY A 314 2.67 -7.56 8.29
N CYS A 315 3.25 -6.93 9.30
CA CYS A 315 3.61 -5.51 9.28
C CYS A 315 5.08 -5.36 9.65
N LEU A 316 5.85 -4.78 8.74
CA LEU A 316 7.24 -4.37 8.95
C LEU A 316 7.26 -2.87 9.19
N PHE A 317 7.89 -2.36 10.26
CA PHE A 317 7.84 -0.93 10.57
C PHE A 317 9.07 -0.43 11.34
N GLU A 318 9.38 0.85 11.13
CA GLU A 318 10.38 1.58 11.90
C GLU A 318 9.87 1.83 13.33
N CYS A 319 10.68 1.53 14.34
CA CYS A 319 10.38 1.88 15.73
C CYS A 319 11.65 2.09 16.57
N GLY A 320 11.45 2.46 17.83
CA GLY A 320 12.54 2.58 18.80
C GLY A 320 12.06 3.02 20.17
N THR A 321 13.02 3.20 21.09
CA THR A 321 12.73 3.66 22.45
C THR A 321 12.68 5.19 22.51
N LYS A 322 13.59 5.90 21.82
CA LYS A 322 13.65 7.37 21.83
C LYS A 322 13.20 7.99 20.51
N ARG A 323 13.58 7.37 19.40
CA ARG A 323 13.27 7.82 18.03
C ARG A 323 12.72 6.67 17.20
N GLU A 324 11.97 7.02 16.17
CA GLU A 324 11.34 6.08 15.25
C GLU A 324 12.34 5.27 14.40
N CYS A 325 13.53 5.80 14.12
CA CYS A 325 14.50 5.20 13.19
C CYS A 325 15.63 4.40 13.87
N GLU A 326 15.35 3.76 15.01
CA GLU A 326 16.37 3.00 15.76
C GLU A 326 16.45 1.54 15.31
N GLN A 327 15.32 0.94 14.93
CA GLN A 327 15.24 -0.44 14.48
C GLN A 327 14.03 -0.63 13.54
N ILE A 328 14.01 -1.78 12.87
CA ILE A 328 12.85 -2.26 12.11
C ILE A 328 12.29 -3.46 12.85
N ALA A 329 11.00 -3.43 13.19
CA ALA A 329 10.29 -4.52 13.83
C ALA A 329 9.33 -5.20 12.85
N PHE A 330 9.05 -6.48 13.10
CA PHE A 330 8.07 -7.26 12.36
C PHE A 330 7.00 -7.79 13.32
N ARG A 331 5.73 -7.66 12.94
CA ARG A 331 4.58 -8.18 13.68
C ARG A 331 3.66 -8.95 12.75
N LEU A 332 3.18 -10.10 13.23
CA LEU A 332 2.12 -10.88 12.62
C LEU A 332 0.83 -10.70 13.43
N PHE A 333 -0.30 -10.65 12.75
CA PHE A 333 -1.63 -10.63 13.36
C PHE A 333 -2.68 -11.16 12.38
N THR A 334 -3.87 -11.54 12.88
CA THR A 334 -4.93 -12.14 12.07
C THR A 334 -6.13 -11.21 11.86
N ASP A 335 -6.96 -11.54 10.87
CA ASP A 335 -8.27 -10.92 10.66
C ASP A 335 -9.17 -10.98 11.91
N ARG A 336 -9.13 -12.08 12.66
CA ARG A 336 -9.85 -12.23 13.94
C ARG A 336 -9.41 -11.21 15.00
N GLU A 337 -8.11 -10.98 15.15
CA GLU A 337 -7.59 -9.97 16.10
C GLU A 337 -7.99 -8.56 15.67
N ILE A 338 -7.94 -8.26 14.37
CA ILE A 338 -8.44 -6.99 13.83
C ILE A 338 -9.91 -6.82 14.21
N LEU A 339 -10.75 -7.82 13.93
CA LEU A 339 -12.19 -7.76 14.21
C LEU A 339 -12.50 -7.70 15.71
N SER A 340 -11.80 -8.42 16.57
CA SER A 340 -12.05 -8.37 18.02
C SER A 340 -11.81 -6.98 18.59
N HIS A 341 -10.74 -6.31 18.16
CA HIS A 341 -10.45 -4.94 18.56
C HIS A 341 -11.44 -3.92 17.99
N MET A 342 -12.12 -4.21 16.88
CA MET A 342 -13.23 -3.38 16.37
C MET A 342 -14.47 -3.50 17.27
N HIS A 343 -14.76 -4.70 17.78
CA HIS A 343 -15.96 -4.96 18.57
C HIS A 343 -15.87 -4.48 20.03
N GLU A 344 -14.70 -4.59 20.66
CA GLU A 344 -14.47 -4.09 22.03
C GLU A 344 -14.75 -2.58 22.18
N ASP A 345 -14.46 -1.81 21.13
CA ASP A 345 -14.74 -0.38 21.04
C ASP A 345 -16.23 -0.06 20.87
N CYS A 346 -17.01 -0.93 20.22
CA CYS A 346 -18.46 -0.78 20.08
C CYS A 346 -19.22 -1.11 21.37
N CYS A 347 -18.70 -2.04 22.19
CA CYS A 347 -19.33 -2.46 23.44
C CYS A 347 -18.91 -1.62 24.67
N SER A 348 -18.00 -0.64 24.51
CA SER A 348 -17.49 0.18 25.62
C SER A 348 -17.85 1.69 25.49
N PRO A 349 -19.13 2.10 25.62
CA PRO A 349 -19.43 3.50 25.86
C PRO A 349 -19.24 3.81 27.35
N GLY A 350 -18.11 4.42 27.70
CA GLY A 350 -17.94 5.15 28.97
C GLY A 350 -17.14 4.43 30.05
N ARG A 351 -15.83 4.70 30.08
CA ARG A 351 -15.10 4.91 31.33
C ARG A 351 -14.30 6.20 31.20
N SER A 352 -14.92 7.31 31.59
CA SER A 352 -14.23 8.52 31.97
C SER A 352 -13.34 8.19 33.17
N SER A 353 -12.02 8.17 32.98
CA SER A 353 -11.09 8.26 34.10
C SER A 353 -11.02 9.73 34.52
N GLU A 354 -11.76 10.09 35.58
CA GLU A 354 -11.47 11.30 36.33
C GLU A 354 -10.08 11.18 36.99
N PRO A 355 -9.27 12.25 37.01
CA PRO A 355 -8.05 12.27 37.79
C PRO A 355 -8.40 12.46 39.27
N THR A 356 -8.01 11.50 40.09
CA THR A 356 -8.05 11.66 41.55
C THR A 356 -6.93 12.60 41.96
N GLU A 357 -7.29 13.77 42.49
CA GLU A 357 -6.38 14.63 43.26
C GLU A 357 -5.97 13.92 44.55
N SER A 358 -4.66 13.79 44.76
CA SER A 358 -3.99 13.89 46.07
C SER A 358 -2.48 13.95 45.88
#